data_AF-A0A6G0ZRY5-F1
#
_entry.id   AF-A0A6G0ZRY5-F1
#
_cell.length_a   1.000
_cell.length_b   1.000
_cell.length_c   1.000
_cell.angle_alpha   90.00
_cell.angle_beta   90.00
_cell.angle_gamma   90.00
#
_symmetry.space_group_name_H-M   'P 1'
#
loop_
_entity.id
_entity.type
_entity.pdbx_description
1 polymer ?
#
loop_
_entity_poly.entity_id
_entity_poly.type
_entity_poly.pdbx_seq_one_letter_code
_entity_poly.pdbx_strand_id
1 'polypeptide(L)' 'MLKYKNVTKWVFIKSYLTDAFEDTTTSSSLQIHLSSIKVRNDEDVNDYCHRVEKLYYKLCTVCMLNKEEAEARVIH' A
#
# COMPACT_ATOMS: atom_id res chain seq x y z
N MET A 1 17.05 27.81 6.29
CA MET A 1 15.89 28.51 5.71
C MET A 1 14.64 27.66 5.98
N LEU A 2 13.91 27.95 7.06
CA LEU A 2 12.76 27.14 7.52
C LEU A 2 11.50 27.47 6.69
N LYS A 3 11.10 26.58 5.78
CA LYS A 3 9.91 26.70 4.91
C LYS A 3 8.57 26.40 5.62
N TYR A 4 8.47 26.56 6.94
CA TYR A 4 7.29 26.09 7.71
C TYR A 4 6.26 27.18 8.05
N LYS A 5 6.26 28.31 7.33
CA LYS A 5 5.52 29.49 7.78
C LYS A 5 4.02 29.51 7.48
N ASN A 6 3.44 28.53 6.75
CA ASN A 6 2.03 28.64 6.30
C ASN A 6 1.29 27.29 6.20
N VAL A 7 1.32 26.43 7.23
CA VAL A 7 0.45 25.24 7.25
C VAL A 7 -0.70 25.44 8.25
N THR A 8 -1.48 26.51 8.08
CA THR A 8 -2.64 26.82 8.93
C THR A 8 -3.95 26.23 8.42
N LYS A 9 -3.97 25.69 7.19
CA LYS A 9 -5.17 25.03 6.63
C LYS A 9 -5.01 23.51 6.67
N TRP A 10 -6.03 22.84 7.20
CA TRP A 10 -6.12 21.38 7.29
C TRP A 10 -5.82 20.66 5.97
N VAL A 11 -6.23 21.22 4.84
CA VAL A 11 -5.97 20.65 3.50
C VAL A 11 -4.47 20.50 3.22
N PHE A 12 -3.65 21.47 3.61
CA PHE A 12 -2.19 21.40 3.40
C PHE A 12 -1.51 20.46 4.40
N ILE A 13 -2.00 20.42 5.65
CA ILE A 13 -1.54 19.43 6.64
C ILE A 13 -1.83 18.02 6.13
N LYS A 14 -3.07 17.79 5.68
CA LYS A 14 -3.51 16.51 5.14
C LYS A 14 -2.70 16.11 3.91
N SER A 15 -2.56 16.98 2.91
CA SER A 15 -1.73 16.70 1.72
C SER A 15 -0.29 16.39 2.10
N TYR A 16 0.32 17.16 2.99
CA TYR A 16 1.70 16.90 3.41
C TYR A 16 1.86 15.56 4.13
N LEU A 17 0.93 15.21 5.02
CA LEU A 17 0.95 13.93 5.72
C LEU A 17 0.68 12.76 4.76
N THR A 18 -0.26 12.93 3.83
CA THR A 18 -0.54 11.96 2.77
C THR A 18 0.70 11.78 1.89
N ASP A 19 1.29 12.84 1.36
CA ASP A 19 2.47 12.73 0.49
C ASP A 19 3.71 12.15 1.21
N ALA A 20 3.87 12.43 2.50
CA ALA A 20 5.02 11.97 3.27
C ALA A 20 4.89 10.52 3.80
N PHE A 21 3.67 10.05 4.06
CA PHE A 21 3.43 8.79 4.76
C PHE A 21 2.51 7.81 4.02
N GLU A 22 1.76 8.27 3.00
CA GLU A 22 0.93 7.38 2.20
C GLU A 22 1.82 6.51 1.32
N ASP A 23 1.52 5.23 1.35
CA ASP A 23 2.29 4.23 0.61
C ASP A 23 1.93 4.36 -0.87
N THR A 24 2.80 4.99 -1.66
CA THR A 24 2.60 5.23 -3.10
C THR A 24 2.70 3.96 -3.95
N THR A 25 2.72 2.78 -3.32
CA THR A 25 2.73 1.51 -4.05
C THR A 25 1.39 1.29 -4.75
N THR A 26 1.44 1.34 -6.08
CA THR A 26 0.31 1.00 -6.94
C THR A 26 0.06 -0.50 -6.94
N SER A 27 -1.18 -0.92 -7.22
CA SER A 27 -1.54 -2.34 -7.37
C SER A 27 -0.59 -3.06 -8.35
N SER A 28 -0.28 -2.43 -9.49
CA SER A 28 0.66 -2.98 -10.48
C SER A 28 2.06 -3.20 -9.91
N SER A 29 2.58 -2.26 -9.11
CA SER A 29 3.90 -2.39 -8.48
C SER A 29 3.95 -3.54 -7.46
N LEU A 30 2.87 -3.72 -6.68
CA LEU A 30 2.74 -4.81 -5.72
C LEU A 30 2.58 -6.16 -6.41
N GLN A 31 1.88 -6.22 -7.54
CA GLN A 31 1.72 -7.44 -8.34
C GLN A 31 3.04 -7.89 -8.97
N ILE A 32 3.86 -6.95 -9.46
CA ILE A 32 5.22 -7.23 -9.94
C ILE A 32 6.09 -7.74 -8.80
N HIS A 33 6.02 -7.11 -7.62
CA HIS A 33 6.76 -7.53 -6.44
C HIS A 33 6.36 -8.93 -5.99
N LEU A 34 5.06 -9.25 -5.98
CA LEU A 34 4.56 -10.58 -5.61
C LEU A 34 5.01 -11.65 -6.61
N SER A 35 4.96 -11.35 -7.91
CA SER A 35 5.39 -12.28 -8.96
C SER A 35 6.90 -12.54 -8.95
N SER A 36 7.68 -11.59 -8.43
CA SER A 36 9.15 -11.68 -8.36
C SER A 36 9.68 -12.08 -6.99
N ILE A 37 8.78 -12.31 -6.01
CA ILE A 37 9.18 -12.66 -4.65
C ILE A 37 9.87 -14.01 -4.63
N LYS A 38 11.03 -14.07 -3.98
CA LYS A 38 11.80 -15.29 -3.77
C LYS A 38 12.18 -15.39 -2.31
N VAL A 39 12.40 -16.62 -1.86
CA VAL A 39 12.99 -16.90 -0.55
C VAL A 39 14.38 -16.28 -0.54
N ARG A 40 14.71 -15.56 0.54
CA ARG A 40 16.05 -14.97 0.73
C ARG A 40 16.98 -16.03 1.32
N ASN A 41 18.28 -15.86 1.09
CA ASN A 41 19.26 -16.71 1.77
C ASN A 41 19.16 -16.48 3.28
N ASP A 42 19.05 -17.56 4.05
CA ASP A 42 18.86 -17.54 5.52
C ASP A 42 17.47 -17.09 6.01
N GLU A 43 16.44 -17.10 5.14
CA GLU A 43 15.06 -16.86 5.53
C GLU A 43 14.35 -18.17 5.87
N ASP A 44 13.74 -18.24 7.06
CA ASP A 44 12.89 -19.37 7.43
C ASP A 44 11.64 -19.43 6.56
N VAL A 45 11.12 -20.63 6.33
CA VAL A 45 9.90 -20.83 5.52
C VAL A 45 8.72 -20.05 6.10
N ASN A 46 8.62 -19.95 7.42
CA ASN A 46 7.56 -19.21 8.09
C ASN A 46 7.69 -17.70 7.84
N ASP A 47 8.91 -17.16 7.91
CA ASP A 47 9.17 -15.73 7.66
C ASP A 47 8.90 -15.37 6.19
N TYR A 48 9.27 -16.27 5.26
CA TYR A 48 8.92 -16.15 3.86
C TYR A 48 7.40 -16.13 3.65
N CYS A 49 6.67 -17.09 4.24
CA CYS A 49 5.21 -17.16 4.15
C CYS A 49 4.54 -15.89 4.67
N HIS A 50 4.92 -15.40 5.85
CA HIS A 50 4.40 -14.15 6.40
C HIS A 50 4.68 -12.94 5.49
N ARG A 51 5.85 -12.91 4.85
CA ARG A 51 6.22 -11.83 3.93
C ARG A 51 5.37 -11.85 2.65
N VAL A 52 5.16 -13.03 2.08
CA VAL A 52 4.28 -13.23 0.92
C VAL A 52 2.84 -12.85 1.28
N GLU A 53 2.33 -13.31 2.42
CA GLU A 53 0.98 -13.00 2.90
C GLU A 53 0.78 -11.50 3.11
N LYS A 54 1.74 -10.84 3.78
CA LYS A 54 1.70 -9.39 3.98
C LYS A 54 1.68 -8.61 2.66
N LEU A 55 2.46 -9.06 1.67
CA LEU A 55 2.49 -8.45 0.35
C LEU A 55 1.18 -8.66 -0.41
N TYR A 56 0.60 -9.86 -0.32
CA TYR A 56 -0.69 -10.20 -0.91
C TYR A 56 -1.83 -9.40 -0.27
N TYR A 57 -1.88 -9.33 1.05
CA TYR A 57 -2.86 -8.54 1.78
C TYR A 57 -2.82 -7.07 1.35
N LYS A 58 -1.62 -6.48 1.27
CA LYS A 58 -1.43 -5.11 0.82
C LYS A 58 -1.92 -4.90 -0.62
N LEU A 59 -1.64 -5.85 -1.52
CA LEU A 59 -2.17 -5.82 -2.89
C LEU A 59 -3.70 -5.83 -2.88
N CYS A 60 -4.33 -6.72 -2.10
CA CYS A 60 -5.78 -6.76 -1.96
C CYS A 60 -6.34 -5.45 -1.43
N THR A 61 -5.74 -4.86 -0.40
CA THR A 61 -6.17 -3.57 0.15
C THR A 61 -6.10 -2.47 -0.91
N VAL A 62 -5.00 -2.37 -1.67
CA VAL A 62 -4.86 -1.37 -2.75
C VAL A 62 -5.81 -1.64 -3.92
N CYS A 63 -6.11 -2.90 -4.25
CA CYS A 63 -7.09 -3.25 -5.28
C CYS A 63 -8.54 -2.93 -4.87
N MET A 64 -8.83 -2.90 -3.57
CA MET A 64 -10.17 -2.59 -3.05
C MET A 64 -10.33 -1.11 -2.65
N LEU A 65 -9.22 -0.40 -2.41
CA LEU A 65 -9.19 1.06 -2.27
C LEU A 65 -9.73 1.67 -3.56
N ASN A 66 -10.86 2.36 -3.46
CA ASN A 66 -11.65 2.99 -4.55
C ASN A 66 -12.67 2.11 -5.27
N LYS A 67 -12.92 0.86 -4.84
CA LYS A 67 -14.10 0.12 -5.31
C LYS A 67 -15.32 0.50 -4.48
N GLU A 68 -16.38 0.97 -5.12
CA GLU A 68 -17.66 1.20 -4.46
C GLU A 68 -18.27 -0.15 -4.03
N GLU A 69 -18.97 -0.19 -2.90
CA GLU A 69 -19.70 -1.38 -2.42
C GLU A 69 -20.66 -1.98 -3.48
N ALA A 70 -21.09 -1.17 -4.46
CA ALA A 70 -21.90 -1.61 -5.59
C ALA A 70 -21.18 -2.63 -6.48
N GLU A 71 -19.86 -2.48 -6.70
CA GLU A 71 -19.07 -3.43 -7.49
C GLU A 71 -18.77 -4.73 -6.73
N ALA A 72 -18.80 -4.70 -5.39
CA ALA A 72 -18.60 -5.88 -4.55
C ALA A 72 -19.78 -6.88 -4.62
N ARG A 73 -20.94 -6.49 -5.16
CA ARG A 73 -22.15 -7.33 -5.25
C ARG A 73 -22.23 -8.21 -6.52
N VAL A 74 -21.23 -8.20 -7.40
CA VAL A 74 -21.28 -8.97 -8.67
C VAL A 74 -20.83 -10.43 -8.49
N ILE A 75 -21.11 -11.03 -7.33
CA ILE A 75 -21.15 -12.49 -7.20
C ILE A 75 -22.59 -12.82 -6.85
N HIS A 76 -23.41 -13.02 -7.88
CA HIS A 76 -24.70 -13.70 -7.78
C HIS A 76 -24.75 -14.81 -8.83
#